data_AF-A0A947PBP4-F1
#
_entry.id   AF-A0A947PBP4-F1
#
_cell.length_a   1.000
_cell.length_b   1.000
_cell.length_c   1.000
_cell.angle_alpha   90.00
_cell.angle_beta   90.00
_cell.angle_gamma   90.00
#
_symmetry.space_group_name_H-M   'P 1'
#
loop_
_entity.id
_entity.type
_entity.pdbx_description
1 polymer ?
#
loop_
_entity_poly.entity_id
_entity_poly.type
_entity_poly.pdbx_seq_one_letter_code
_entity_poly.pdbx_strand_id
1 'polypeptide(L)'
;MKRYYWLLALVSMVFCLWSSVATLQAQTIFAGDGSDEPGFVAPIQANAPPPPPANMASAETYIPYPPPPAQPQSRSEKKNPPTPPVMFVKLKSQYGLLDWASRPNDLNNLLKDMKGKINVNFANECKSLADISTDPDKNPIIYRSGHFHFSFTPAERKRLREYLLAGGTIIFNTGMGSKPFFDSAKAELAEIFPEVKLQRLTSDHPLFHSYYDIGQVTYRKGVRVAGYTANEPLFYGVTIDCRTVAILSRWCMAIGWDALDDDTLQGYSANDAQKLGINILAYATSQRAWAKTVAHAMNFTNPDTVKAGKVFVAQVIYDGEWKTRHAGISVLLQQFNRRTDIPVKFGHQELKLSDAKIFDAPILYITGHETFQLSSAEVQNLREYLNKGGFLMAEACCGRRAFNDAFVREMKKVFPDRSLSLLAASSPLFALPNQIKVVGVTPGLSSQLGGKTTIAPNLLGMEVNGQLAVIYSPYGMCGGWEMAQNPYALGYDDAGSLSLGENMLMHTMTH
;
A
#
# COMPACT_ATOMS: atom_id res chain seq x y z
N MET A 1 -3.73 68.41 -63.18
CA MET A 1 -2.49 67.61 -63.22
C MET A 1 -1.68 67.90 -61.96
N LYS A 2 -1.22 66.84 -61.26
CA LYS A 2 -0.47 66.83 -59.98
C LYS A 2 -1.29 66.99 -58.69
N ARG A 3 -1.59 65.85 -58.06
CA ARG A 3 -1.35 65.48 -56.64
C ARG A 3 -1.96 64.09 -56.39
N TYR A 4 -1.38 63.32 -55.46
CA TYR A 4 -1.57 61.88 -55.16
C TYR A 4 -0.69 60.91 -55.93
N TYR A 5 0.55 60.70 -55.48
CA TYR A 5 1.30 59.43 -55.58
C TYR A 5 2.55 59.53 -54.69
N TRP A 6 2.39 59.37 -53.37
CA TRP A 6 3.50 59.11 -52.43
C TRP A 6 2.93 58.46 -51.18
N LEU A 7 2.67 57.14 -51.21
CA LEU A 7 2.63 56.31 -49.98
C LEU A 7 2.57 54.78 -50.26
N LEU A 8 3.25 54.27 -51.29
CA LEU A 8 3.16 52.83 -51.64
C LEU A 8 4.42 52.26 -52.32
N ALA A 9 5.62 52.74 -51.97
CA ALA A 9 6.88 52.24 -52.53
C ALA A 9 7.96 52.01 -51.46
N LEU A 10 7.59 51.35 -50.35
CA LEU A 10 8.54 50.92 -49.32
C LEU A 10 8.17 49.56 -48.70
N VAL A 11 7.45 48.73 -49.46
CA VAL A 11 7.14 47.35 -49.08
C VAL A 11 7.20 46.52 -50.37
N SER A 12 8.39 46.03 -50.73
CA SER A 12 8.65 44.83 -51.56
C SER A 12 10.09 44.88 -52.08
N MET A 13 10.82 43.78 -51.90
CA MET A 13 12.17 43.53 -52.41
C MET A 13 13.35 44.16 -51.66
N VAL A 14 13.64 43.63 -50.47
CA VAL A 14 14.97 43.05 -50.22
C VAL A 14 14.74 41.66 -49.61
N PHE A 15 14.48 40.70 -50.49
CA PHE A 15 14.55 39.26 -50.22
C PHE A 15 15.91 38.77 -50.71
N CYS A 16 16.45 37.74 -50.04
CA CYS A 16 17.64 36.96 -50.39
C CYS A 16 19.00 37.61 -50.16
N LEU A 17 19.56 37.40 -48.97
CA LEU A 17 20.78 36.60 -48.77
C LEU A 17 21.12 36.51 -47.27
N TRP A 18 21.56 35.32 -46.84
CA TRP A 18 22.06 34.94 -45.51
C TRP A 18 21.05 34.39 -44.50
N SER A 19 20.54 33.22 -44.86
CA SER A 19 20.41 32.05 -44.02
C SER A 19 21.64 31.78 -43.12
N SER A 20 21.45 31.77 -41.79
CA SER A 20 22.00 30.75 -40.88
C SER A 20 21.67 31.05 -39.41
N VAL A 21 21.17 30.01 -38.72
CA VAL A 21 21.01 29.85 -37.27
C VAL A 21 19.80 30.53 -36.60
N ALA A 22 18.61 30.02 -36.93
CA ALA A 22 17.56 29.87 -35.93
C ALA A 22 17.31 28.37 -35.78
N THR A 23 18.02 27.74 -34.84
CA THR A 23 17.64 26.41 -34.35
C THR A 23 16.24 26.53 -33.76
N LEU A 24 15.24 25.98 -34.47
CA LEU A 24 13.95 25.63 -33.88
C LEU A 24 14.24 24.72 -32.69
N GLN A 25 14.28 25.29 -31.48
CA GLN A 25 13.85 24.54 -30.31
C GLN A 25 12.34 24.39 -30.48
N ALA A 26 11.93 23.24 -30.98
CA ALA A 26 10.56 22.78 -30.87
C ALA A 26 10.25 22.69 -29.37
N GLN A 27 9.75 23.78 -28.79
CA GLN A 27 8.98 23.70 -27.56
C GLN A 27 7.73 22.91 -27.92
N THR A 28 7.74 21.61 -27.66
CA THR A 28 6.50 20.86 -27.49
C THR A 28 5.77 21.50 -26.31
N ILE A 29 4.91 22.47 -26.61
CA ILE A 29 3.94 23.03 -25.69
C ILE A 29 2.95 21.89 -25.44
N PHE A 30 3.14 21.15 -24.34
CA PHE A 30 2.14 20.19 -23.89
C PHE A 30 0.92 21.00 -23.44
N ALA A 31 -0.21 20.85 -24.14
CA ALA A 31 -1.47 21.44 -23.72
C ALA A 31 -1.90 20.79 -22.38
N GLY A 32 -1.95 21.61 -21.32
CA GLY A 32 -2.49 21.26 -20.00
C GLY A 32 -1.50 20.54 -19.07
N ASP A 33 -0.73 21.31 -18.29
CA ASP A 33 -0.03 20.78 -17.11
C ASP A 33 -0.98 20.51 -15.94
N GLY A 34 -2.25 20.96 -16.01
CA GLY A 34 -3.35 20.52 -15.15
C GLY A 34 -3.16 20.74 -13.65
N SER A 35 -2.11 21.44 -13.23
CA SER A 35 -1.78 21.69 -11.84
C SER A 35 -2.08 23.14 -11.48
N ASP A 36 -3.18 23.38 -10.77
CA ASP A 36 -3.47 24.66 -10.12
C ASP A 36 -2.59 24.90 -8.87
N GLU A 37 -1.56 24.06 -8.65
CA GLU A 37 -0.73 24.05 -7.44
C GLU A 37 0.51 24.94 -7.60
N PRO A 38 0.72 25.91 -6.70
CA PRO A 38 1.92 26.73 -6.69
C PRO A 38 3.20 25.90 -6.51
N GLY A 39 4.22 26.18 -7.33
CA GLY A 39 5.56 25.64 -7.15
C GLY A 39 5.85 24.30 -7.84
N PHE A 40 4.92 23.76 -8.64
CA PHE A 40 5.29 22.70 -9.59
C PHE A 40 6.14 23.31 -10.71
N VAL A 41 7.28 22.67 -11.00
CA VAL A 41 8.16 23.05 -12.11
C VAL A 41 8.31 21.83 -13.01
N ALA A 42 7.80 21.93 -14.24
CA ALA A 42 7.94 20.87 -15.21
C ALA A 42 9.45 20.57 -15.47
N PRO A 43 9.83 19.29 -15.64
CA PRO A 43 11.21 18.93 -15.86
C PRO A 43 11.75 19.54 -17.16
N ILE A 44 12.91 20.19 -17.06
CA ILE A 44 13.68 20.65 -18.21
C ILE A 44 14.42 19.45 -18.81
N GLN A 45 14.51 19.37 -20.14
CA GLN A 45 15.21 18.29 -20.83
C GLN A 45 16.68 18.23 -20.42
N ALA A 46 17.07 17.15 -19.73
CA ALA A 46 18.46 16.87 -19.45
C ALA A 46 19.20 16.57 -20.76
N ASN A 47 20.42 17.08 -20.89
CA ASN A 47 21.30 16.69 -22.00
C ASN A 47 21.54 15.18 -21.94
N ALA A 48 21.50 14.52 -23.12
CA ALA A 48 21.77 13.10 -23.21
C ALA A 48 23.14 12.78 -22.61
N PRO A 49 23.30 11.66 -21.87
CA PRO A 49 24.61 11.24 -21.40
C PRO A 49 25.54 11.04 -22.62
N PRO A 50 26.82 11.42 -22.53
CA PRO A 50 27.77 11.20 -23.61
C PRO A 50 27.85 9.70 -23.91
N PRO A 51 27.95 9.29 -25.19
CA PRO A 51 28.11 7.89 -25.54
C PRO A 51 29.34 7.33 -24.81
N PRO A 52 29.30 6.06 -24.35
CA PRO A 52 30.47 5.44 -23.75
C PRO A 52 31.64 5.51 -24.73
N PRO A 53 32.89 5.72 -24.25
CA PRO A 53 34.04 5.81 -25.13
C PRO A 53 34.12 4.53 -25.98
N ALA A 54 34.15 4.72 -27.30
CA ALA A 54 34.34 3.62 -28.22
C ALA A 54 35.72 3.02 -27.97
N ASN A 55 35.76 1.82 -27.38
CA ASN A 55 36.97 1.02 -27.33
C ASN A 55 37.26 0.56 -28.76
N MET A 56 38.00 1.35 -29.52
CA MET A 56 38.64 0.89 -30.74
C MET A 56 39.77 -0.04 -30.33
N ALA A 57 39.53 -1.35 -30.35
CA ALA A 57 40.62 -2.30 -30.38
C ALA A 57 41.31 -2.15 -31.75
N SER A 58 42.45 -1.46 -31.77
CA SER A 58 43.30 -1.39 -32.95
C SER A 58 43.87 -2.77 -33.22
N ALA A 59 43.28 -3.50 -34.16
CA ALA A 59 43.85 -4.71 -34.71
C ALA A 59 44.80 -4.31 -35.85
N GLU A 60 45.95 -3.74 -35.50
CA GLU A 60 47.04 -3.62 -36.47
C GLU A 60 47.74 -4.97 -36.61
N THR A 61 47.66 -5.48 -37.83
CA THR A 61 48.22 -6.72 -38.32
C THR A 61 49.75 -6.70 -38.24
N TYR A 62 50.31 -7.41 -37.28
CA TYR A 62 51.68 -7.92 -37.36
C TYR A 62 51.62 -9.43 -37.15
N ILE A 63 51.96 -10.20 -38.20
CA ILE A 63 52.13 -11.65 -38.10
C ILE A 63 53.63 -11.91 -37.96
N PRO A 64 54.19 -12.02 -36.75
CA PRO A 64 55.47 -12.68 -36.59
C PRO A 64 55.26 -14.20 -36.62
N TYR A 65 56.23 -14.91 -37.21
CA TYR A 65 56.31 -16.36 -37.33
C TYR A 65 55.81 -17.12 -36.08
N PRO A 66 55.19 -18.31 -36.25
CA PRO A 66 54.61 -19.06 -35.15
C PRO A 66 55.72 -19.41 -34.13
N PRO A 67 55.58 -19.00 -32.85
CA PRO A 67 56.45 -19.50 -31.79
C PRO A 67 56.20 -21.02 -31.59
N PRO A 68 57.15 -21.77 -31.02
CA PRO A 68 56.98 -23.18 -30.71
C PRO A 68 55.71 -23.40 -29.87
N PRO A 69 55.06 -24.58 -29.94
CA PRO A 69 53.75 -24.82 -29.35
C PRO A 69 53.76 -24.50 -27.86
N ALA A 70 53.23 -23.32 -27.53
CA ALA A 70 53.04 -22.90 -26.17
C ALA A 70 51.93 -23.79 -25.58
N GLN A 71 52.20 -24.42 -24.44
CA GLN A 71 51.13 -25.06 -23.69
C GLN A 71 50.05 -24.03 -23.39
N PRO A 72 48.76 -24.35 -23.58
CA PRO A 72 47.68 -23.43 -23.24
C PRO A 72 47.77 -23.11 -21.75
N GLN A 73 48.26 -21.92 -21.41
CA GLN A 73 48.12 -21.39 -20.06
C GLN A 73 46.63 -21.35 -19.75
N SER A 74 46.25 -21.85 -18.57
CA SER A 74 44.86 -21.76 -18.12
C SER A 74 44.46 -20.30 -18.11
N ARG A 75 43.59 -19.90 -19.05
CA ARG A 75 42.89 -18.63 -18.94
C ARG A 75 41.96 -18.77 -17.75
N SER A 76 42.36 -18.20 -16.62
CA SER A 76 41.42 -17.83 -15.57
C SER A 76 40.59 -16.67 -16.10
N GLU A 77 39.58 -16.98 -16.92
CA GLU A 77 38.54 -16.00 -17.20
C GLU A 77 37.94 -15.60 -15.85
N LYS A 78 38.11 -14.32 -15.51
CA LYS A 78 37.49 -13.75 -14.32
C LYS A 78 35.99 -13.90 -14.52
N LYS A 79 35.40 -14.94 -13.90
CA LYS A 79 33.95 -15.17 -13.96
C LYS A 79 33.29 -13.90 -13.47
N ASN A 80 32.56 -13.24 -14.37
CA ASN A 80 31.75 -12.10 -13.98
C ASN A 80 30.85 -12.56 -12.84
N PRO A 81 30.74 -11.79 -11.76
CA PRO A 81 29.83 -12.14 -10.68
C PRO A 81 28.42 -12.32 -11.25
N PRO A 82 27.62 -13.25 -10.70
CA PRO A 82 26.26 -13.49 -11.18
C PRO A 82 25.47 -12.19 -11.17
N THR A 83 24.73 -11.94 -12.25
CA THR A 83 23.88 -10.76 -12.39
C THR A 83 22.89 -10.74 -11.22
N PRO A 84 22.78 -9.60 -10.49
CA PRO A 84 21.86 -9.53 -9.38
C PRO A 84 20.41 -9.70 -9.84
N PRO A 85 19.56 -10.34 -9.03
CA PRO A 85 18.16 -10.52 -9.39
C PRO A 85 17.43 -9.17 -9.49
N VAL A 86 16.47 -9.09 -10.42
CA VAL A 86 15.68 -7.88 -10.65
C VAL A 86 14.64 -7.74 -9.55
N MET A 87 14.66 -6.60 -8.86
CA MET A 87 13.71 -6.29 -7.80
C MET A 87 12.68 -5.25 -8.23
N PHE A 88 13.14 -4.22 -8.95
CA PHE A 88 12.29 -3.15 -9.45
C PHE A 88 12.18 -3.19 -10.97
N VAL A 89 10.97 -3.01 -11.48
CA VAL A 89 10.73 -2.70 -12.90
C VAL A 89 10.14 -1.30 -12.99
N LYS A 90 10.93 -0.37 -13.55
CA LYS A 90 10.52 1.01 -13.81
C LYS A 90 9.67 1.07 -15.07
N LEU A 91 8.46 1.60 -14.94
CA LEU A 91 7.47 1.59 -16.00
C LEU A 91 7.65 2.79 -16.93
N LYS A 92 7.89 2.52 -18.22
CA LYS A 92 8.04 3.53 -19.27
C LYS A 92 6.70 4.20 -19.58
N SER A 93 6.73 5.48 -19.91
CA SER A 93 5.55 6.22 -20.36
C SER A 93 5.72 6.75 -21.79
N GLN A 94 4.58 7.08 -22.41
CA GLN A 94 4.51 7.65 -23.76
C GLN A 94 5.14 9.04 -23.88
N TYR A 95 5.38 9.73 -22.76
CA TYR A 95 5.95 11.09 -22.71
C TYR A 95 7.48 11.09 -22.64
N GLY A 96 8.12 9.94 -22.82
CA GLY A 96 9.58 9.83 -22.91
C GLY A 96 10.31 10.14 -21.60
N LEU A 97 11.59 10.45 -21.71
CA LEU A 97 12.49 10.58 -20.55
C LEU A 97 12.14 11.76 -19.62
N LEU A 98 11.38 12.75 -20.10
CA LEU A 98 10.93 13.88 -19.28
C LEU A 98 9.94 13.45 -18.20
N ASP A 99 9.22 12.36 -18.42
CA ASP A 99 8.16 11.91 -17.53
C ASP A 99 8.65 10.80 -16.60
N TRP A 100 8.74 9.58 -17.13
CA TRP A 100 9.04 8.40 -16.33
C TRP A 100 10.48 8.32 -15.86
N ALA A 101 11.41 8.93 -16.60
CA ALA A 101 12.85 8.90 -16.36
C ALA A 101 13.44 10.28 -16.07
N SER A 102 12.63 11.22 -15.55
CA SER A 102 13.10 12.55 -15.18
C SER A 102 14.24 12.53 -14.15
N ARG A 103 14.36 11.41 -13.43
CA ARG A 103 15.46 11.03 -12.55
C ARG A 103 15.96 9.64 -12.99
N PRO A 104 16.96 9.56 -13.88
CA PRO A 104 17.37 8.28 -14.46
C PRO A 104 18.17 7.41 -13.48
N ASN A 105 18.83 7.98 -12.46
CA ASN A 105 19.64 7.24 -11.50
C ASN A 105 18.93 6.99 -10.15
N ASP A 106 17.65 7.34 -10.01
CA ASP A 106 16.90 7.21 -8.75
C ASP A 106 16.96 5.78 -8.17
N LEU A 107 16.48 4.77 -8.90
CA LEU A 107 16.51 3.38 -8.46
C LEU A 107 17.94 2.82 -8.39
N ASN A 108 18.84 3.25 -9.29
CA ASN A 108 20.23 2.82 -9.28
C ASN A 108 20.92 3.22 -7.97
N ASN A 109 20.72 4.46 -7.53
CA ASN A 109 21.26 4.97 -6.28
C ASN A 109 20.58 4.36 -5.05
N LEU A 110 19.26 4.17 -5.10
CA LEU A 110 18.53 3.45 -4.05
C LEU A 110 19.14 2.06 -3.81
N LEU A 111 19.31 1.28 -4.89
CA LEU A 111 19.86 -0.06 -4.83
C LEU A 111 21.35 -0.09 -4.46
N LYS A 112 22.14 0.90 -4.91
CA LYS A 112 23.55 1.05 -4.53
C LYS A 112 23.70 1.25 -3.03
N ASP A 113 22.89 2.13 -2.43
CA ASP A 113 22.94 2.38 -0.99
C ASP A 113 22.41 1.20 -0.18
N MET A 114 21.39 0.49 -0.68
CA MET A 114 20.96 -0.78 -0.08
C MET A 114 22.10 -1.80 -0.04
N LYS A 115 22.86 -1.94 -1.13
CA LYS A 115 24.05 -2.79 -1.13
C LYS A 115 25.07 -2.34 -0.08
N GLY A 116 25.30 -1.03 0.06
CA GLY A 116 26.24 -0.48 1.04
C GLY A 116 25.79 -0.63 2.51
N LYS A 117 24.50 -0.51 2.79
CA LYS A 117 23.95 -0.49 4.16
C LYS A 117 23.49 -1.85 4.66
N ILE A 118 22.88 -2.66 3.79
CA ILE A 118 22.21 -3.91 4.17
C ILE A 118 22.80 -5.14 3.46
N ASN A 119 23.88 -4.97 2.68
CA ASN A 119 24.57 -6.02 1.93
C ASN A 119 23.65 -6.84 1.00
N VAL A 120 22.64 -6.19 0.43
CA VAL A 120 21.72 -6.80 -0.52
C VAL A 120 21.99 -6.27 -1.93
N ASN A 121 22.17 -7.17 -2.91
CA ASN A 121 22.56 -6.82 -4.28
C ASN A 121 21.41 -7.13 -5.25
N PHE A 122 20.68 -6.09 -5.67
CA PHE A 122 19.56 -6.19 -6.63
C PHE A 122 19.79 -5.32 -7.87
N ALA A 123 19.10 -5.68 -8.96
CA ALA A 123 19.00 -4.89 -10.18
C ALA A 123 17.61 -4.24 -10.33
N ASN A 124 17.54 -3.26 -11.22
CA ASN A 124 16.28 -2.76 -11.77
C ASN A 124 16.30 -2.83 -13.30
N GLU A 125 15.12 -2.88 -13.91
CA GLU A 125 14.94 -2.85 -15.35
C GLU A 125 13.89 -1.79 -15.75
N CYS A 126 13.90 -1.34 -17.00
CA CYS A 126 12.91 -0.39 -17.52
C CYS A 126 12.08 -1.04 -18.63
N LYS A 127 10.76 -1.18 -18.44
CA LYS A 127 9.85 -1.87 -19.37
C LYS A 127 8.55 -1.09 -19.62
N SER A 128 7.90 -1.34 -20.76
CA SER A 128 6.50 -0.93 -20.95
C SER A 128 5.58 -1.88 -20.19
N LEU A 129 4.36 -1.46 -19.86
CA LEU A 129 3.42 -2.33 -19.13
C LEU A 129 3.08 -3.62 -19.89
N ALA A 130 3.03 -3.56 -21.22
CA ALA A 130 2.78 -4.72 -22.07
C ALA A 130 3.86 -5.80 -21.96
N ASP A 131 5.12 -5.38 -21.75
CA ASP A 131 6.30 -6.26 -21.64
C ASP A 131 6.49 -6.83 -20.22
N ILE A 132 5.71 -6.36 -19.25
CA ILE A 132 5.80 -6.82 -17.87
C ILE A 132 5.02 -8.12 -17.70
N SER A 133 5.69 -9.12 -17.13
CA SER A 133 5.07 -10.38 -16.75
C SER A 133 4.08 -10.17 -15.60
N THR A 134 2.93 -10.82 -15.65
CA THR A 134 1.98 -10.83 -14.54
C THR A 134 2.45 -11.69 -13.37
N ASP A 135 3.47 -12.52 -13.57
CA ASP A 135 4.17 -13.28 -12.52
C ASP A 135 5.08 -12.37 -11.68
N PRO A 136 4.76 -12.16 -10.38
CA PRO A 136 5.57 -11.31 -9.51
C PRO A 136 6.94 -11.87 -9.14
N ASP A 137 7.28 -13.12 -9.46
CA ASP A 137 8.65 -13.64 -9.24
C ASP A 137 9.66 -12.99 -10.17
N LYS A 138 9.22 -12.56 -11.35
CA LYS A 138 10.08 -11.93 -12.35
C LYS A 138 10.20 -10.42 -12.17
N ASN A 139 9.22 -9.83 -11.50
CA ASN A 139 9.12 -8.40 -11.25
C ASN A 139 8.39 -8.15 -9.94
N PRO A 140 9.07 -8.32 -8.79
CA PRO A 140 8.44 -8.19 -7.47
C PRO A 140 7.78 -6.83 -7.23
N ILE A 141 8.43 -5.76 -7.71
CA ILE A 141 7.94 -4.40 -7.55
C ILE A 141 7.92 -3.69 -8.91
N ILE A 142 6.74 -3.21 -9.31
CA ILE A 142 6.61 -2.24 -10.40
C ILE A 142 6.71 -0.84 -9.80
N TYR A 143 7.54 0.01 -10.40
CA TYR A 143 7.71 1.40 -9.99
C TYR A 143 7.35 2.32 -11.15
N ARG A 144 6.39 3.22 -10.93
CA ARG A 144 6.04 4.28 -11.87
C ARG A 144 6.24 5.63 -11.20
N SER A 145 7.07 6.45 -11.82
CA SER A 145 7.18 7.87 -11.49
C SER A 145 6.75 8.69 -12.70
N GLY A 146 6.29 9.92 -12.51
CA GLY A 146 5.90 10.78 -13.62
C GLY A 146 5.32 12.12 -13.18
N HIS A 147 5.08 12.97 -14.16
CA HIS A 147 4.68 14.38 -14.04
C HIS A 147 3.35 14.67 -14.72
N PHE A 148 2.97 13.89 -15.73
CA PHE A 148 1.79 14.19 -16.55
C PHE A 148 0.60 13.28 -16.20
N HIS A 149 -0.58 13.72 -16.63
CA HIS A 149 -1.76 12.87 -16.66
C HIS A 149 -1.50 11.63 -17.52
N PHE A 150 -1.98 10.49 -17.02
CA PHE A 150 -1.93 9.23 -17.73
C PHE A 150 -3.20 8.43 -17.48
N SER A 151 -3.43 7.46 -18.36
CA SER A 151 -4.47 6.46 -18.18
C SER A 151 -3.99 5.12 -18.72
N PHE A 152 -4.48 4.02 -18.15
CA PHE A 152 -4.26 2.68 -18.68
C PHE A 152 -5.42 2.25 -19.58
N THR A 153 -5.14 1.40 -20.56
CA THR A 153 -6.18 0.73 -21.33
C THR A 153 -6.91 -0.30 -20.44
N PRO A 154 -8.16 -0.69 -20.76
CA PRO A 154 -8.87 -1.73 -19.99
C PRO A 154 -8.09 -3.05 -19.87
N ALA A 155 -7.35 -3.44 -20.92
CA ALA A 155 -6.51 -4.64 -20.90
C ALA A 155 -5.31 -4.50 -19.95
N GLU A 156 -4.68 -3.34 -19.92
CA GLU A 156 -3.60 -3.03 -18.98
C GLU A 156 -4.08 -3.00 -17.53
N ARG A 157 -5.25 -2.40 -17.25
CA ARG A 157 -5.87 -2.42 -15.92
C ARG A 157 -6.12 -3.85 -15.44
N LYS A 158 -6.68 -4.70 -16.31
CA LYS A 158 -6.90 -6.11 -16.00
C LYS A 158 -5.61 -6.84 -15.68
N ARG A 159 -4.56 -6.68 -16.50
CA ARG A 159 -3.24 -7.30 -16.26
C ARG A 159 -2.60 -6.80 -14.97
N LEU A 160 -2.69 -5.50 -14.69
CA LEU A 160 -2.17 -4.93 -13.46
C LEU A 160 -2.94 -5.46 -12.24
N ARG A 161 -4.26 -5.59 -12.32
CA ARG A 161 -5.07 -6.24 -11.29
C ARG A 161 -4.61 -7.68 -11.02
N GLU A 162 -4.46 -8.49 -12.06
CA GLU A 162 -3.98 -9.87 -11.96
C GLU A 162 -2.59 -9.95 -11.30
N TYR A 163 -1.65 -9.11 -11.75
CA TYR A 163 -0.32 -9.00 -11.17
C TYR A 163 -0.36 -8.64 -9.67
N LEU A 164 -1.17 -7.66 -9.30
CA LEU A 164 -1.31 -7.22 -7.92
C LEU A 164 -1.93 -8.31 -7.06
N LEU A 165 -3.00 -8.98 -7.51
CA LEU A 165 -3.60 -10.10 -6.77
C LEU A 165 -2.65 -11.31 -6.64
N ALA A 166 -1.77 -11.54 -7.62
CA ALA A 166 -0.77 -12.62 -7.58
C ALA A 166 0.39 -12.39 -6.59
N GLY A 167 0.41 -11.26 -5.86
CA GLY A 167 1.45 -10.94 -4.88
C GLY A 167 2.46 -9.89 -5.35
N GLY A 168 2.23 -9.26 -6.51
CA GLY A 168 3.00 -8.12 -6.96
C GLY A 168 2.66 -6.84 -6.21
N THR A 169 3.59 -5.88 -6.22
CA THR A 169 3.39 -4.56 -5.62
C THR A 169 3.67 -3.48 -6.66
N ILE A 170 2.82 -2.47 -6.73
CA ILE A 170 3.09 -1.26 -7.54
C ILE A 170 3.30 -0.04 -6.66
N ILE A 171 4.29 0.78 -7.03
CA ILE A 171 4.57 2.07 -6.42
C ILE A 171 4.33 3.15 -7.46
N PHE A 172 3.43 4.07 -7.17
CA PHE A 172 3.26 5.34 -7.87
C PHE A 172 3.97 6.43 -7.05
N ASN A 173 5.00 7.02 -7.63
CA ASN A 173 5.76 8.11 -7.02
C ASN A 173 5.55 9.38 -7.84
N THR A 174 4.94 10.42 -7.25
CA THR A 174 4.79 11.69 -7.96
C THR A 174 6.16 12.27 -8.30
N GLY A 175 6.39 12.57 -9.58
CA GLY A 175 7.55 13.30 -10.04
C GLY A 175 7.45 14.75 -9.55
N MET A 176 8.41 15.17 -8.72
CA MET A 176 8.51 16.54 -8.19
C MET A 176 7.19 17.10 -7.61
N GLY A 177 6.37 16.23 -6.99
CA GLY A 177 5.10 16.62 -6.39
C GLY A 177 3.96 16.84 -7.37
N SER A 178 4.07 16.37 -8.62
CA SER A 178 3.02 16.52 -9.63
C SER A 178 1.65 16.03 -9.17
N LYS A 179 0.70 16.96 -9.08
CA LYS A 179 -0.72 16.70 -8.87
C LYS A 179 -1.40 15.96 -10.03
N PRO A 180 -1.17 16.30 -11.31
CA PRO A 180 -1.73 15.56 -12.45
C PRO A 180 -1.45 14.06 -12.41
N PHE A 181 -0.19 13.71 -12.14
CA PHE A 181 0.22 12.31 -12.00
C PHE A 181 -0.47 11.65 -10.80
N PHE A 182 -0.54 12.35 -9.67
CA PHE A 182 -1.20 11.88 -8.46
C PHE A 182 -2.69 11.58 -8.71
N ASP A 183 -3.40 12.52 -9.33
CA ASP A 183 -4.83 12.37 -9.63
C ASP A 183 -5.09 11.25 -10.63
N SER A 184 -4.26 11.12 -11.67
CA SER A 184 -4.31 9.99 -12.59
C SER A 184 -4.07 8.66 -11.89
N ALA A 185 -3.07 8.56 -11.01
CA ALA A 185 -2.82 7.34 -10.25
C ALA A 185 -4.00 6.98 -9.33
N LYS A 186 -4.64 7.96 -8.70
CA LYS A 186 -5.86 7.76 -7.91
C LYS A 186 -7.02 7.22 -8.74
N ALA A 187 -7.28 7.84 -9.90
CA ALA A 187 -8.34 7.43 -10.80
C ALA A 187 -8.11 6.00 -11.32
N GLU A 188 -6.88 5.70 -11.75
CA GLU A 188 -6.51 4.35 -12.22
C GLU A 188 -6.66 3.29 -11.13
N LEU A 189 -6.26 3.58 -9.89
CA LEU A 189 -6.44 2.63 -8.77
C LEU A 189 -7.92 2.38 -8.45
N ALA A 190 -8.78 3.40 -8.57
CA ALA A 190 -10.22 3.25 -8.40
C ALA A 190 -10.86 2.40 -9.52
N GLU A 191 -10.35 2.49 -10.74
CA GLU A 191 -10.80 1.65 -11.86
C GLU A 191 -10.27 0.21 -11.78
N ILE A 192 -9.06 0.01 -11.25
CA ILE A 192 -8.45 -1.33 -11.09
C ILE A 192 -9.12 -2.09 -9.93
N PHE A 193 -9.45 -1.41 -8.83
CA PHE A 193 -10.10 -1.98 -7.64
C PHE A 193 -11.32 -1.14 -7.22
N PRO A 194 -12.43 -1.16 -7.99
CA PRO A 194 -13.64 -0.38 -7.67
C PRO A 194 -14.27 -0.77 -6.32
N GLU A 195 -13.99 -1.98 -5.84
CA GLU A 195 -14.49 -2.50 -4.56
C GLU A 195 -13.63 -2.08 -3.35
N VAL A 196 -12.42 -1.54 -3.56
CA VAL A 196 -11.51 -1.12 -2.48
C VAL A 196 -11.21 0.37 -2.60
N LYS A 197 -11.51 1.11 -1.53
CA LYS A 197 -11.18 2.54 -1.48
C LYS A 197 -9.68 2.74 -1.29
N LEU A 198 -9.10 3.67 -2.04
CA LEU A 198 -7.76 4.19 -1.77
C LEU A 198 -7.75 4.98 -0.45
N GLN A 199 -6.88 4.63 0.49
CA GLN A 199 -6.84 5.25 1.82
C GLN A 199 -5.49 5.87 2.11
N ARG A 200 -5.48 6.91 2.95
CA ARG A 200 -4.23 7.42 3.52
C ARG A 200 -3.70 6.38 4.49
N LEU A 201 -2.43 6.03 4.33
CA LEU A 201 -1.73 5.16 5.28
C LEU A 201 -1.31 6.01 6.48
N THR A 202 -1.77 5.65 7.68
CA THR A 202 -1.37 6.33 8.92
C THR A 202 0.06 6.01 9.31
N SER A 203 0.62 6.80 10.23
CA SER A 203 2.02 6.67 10.66
C SER A 203 2.33 5.35 11.36
N ASP A 204 1.35 4.61 11.88
CA ASP A 204 1.52 3.26 12.45
C ASP A 204 1.48 2.13 11.39
N HIS A 205 1.31 2.48 10.10
CA HIS A 205 1.35 1.50 9.03
C HIS A 205 2.75 0.84 8.92
N PRO A 206 2.86 -0.49 8.76
CA PRO A 206 4.12 -1.25 8.81
C PRO A 206 5.07 -0.87 7.69
N LEU A 207 4.55 -0.30 6.60
CA LEU A 207 5.37 0.28 5.55
C LEU A 207 6.35 1.32 6.12
N PHE A 208 6.03 2.00 7.22
CA PHE A 208 6.92 2.96 7.87
C PHE A 208 7.80 2.36 8.97
N HIS A 209 7.63 1.07 9.27
CA HIS A 209 8.28 0.37 10.40
C HIS A 209 8.94 -0.96 10.02
N SER A 210 9.01 -1.27 8.72
CA SER A 210 9.45 -2.58 8.24
C SER A 210 10.95 -2.83 8.37
N TYR A 211 11.76 -1.78 8.38
CA TYR A 211 13.21 -1.88 8.57
C TYR A 211 13.73 -0.75 9.47
N TYR A 212 13.46 0.50 9.09
CA TYR A 212 13.55 1.67 9.94
C TYR A 212 12.20 1.97 10.58
N ASP A 213 12.21 2.50 11.80
CA ASP A 213 11.04 3.10 12.45
C ASP A 213 10.92 4.57 12.04
N ILE A 214 9.86 4.90 11.30
CA ILE A 214 9.63 6.23 10.71
C ILE A 214 8.24 6.74 11.13
N GLY A 215 8.17 7.45 12.25
CA GLY A 215 6.96 8.21 12.62
C GLY A 215 6.83 9.56 11.91
N GLN A 216 7.97 10.16 11.52
CA GLN A 216 8.05 11.49 10.92
C GLN A 216 9.14 11.56 9.85
N VAL A 217 9.00 12.49 8.92
CA VAL A 217 9.92 12.73 7.80
C VAL A 217 10.17 14.21 7.61
N THR A 218 11.34 14.52 7.07
CA THR A 218 11.74 15.85 6.67
C THR A 218 11.36 16.06 5.20
N TYR A 219 10.48 17.02 4.96
CA TYR A 219 10.17 17.49 3.61
C TYR A 219 11.06 18.66 3.21
N ARG A 220 11.32 18.78 1.91
CA ARG A 220 12.02 19.92 1.31
C ARG A 220 11.19 21.19 1.37
N LYS A 221 11.83 22.35 1.24
CA LYS A 221 11.14 23.66 1.26
C LYS A 221 10.03 23.76 0.22
N GLY A 222 10.21 23.18 -0.97
CA GLY A 222 9.18 23.14 -2.01
C GLY A 222 7.82 22.64 -1.52
N VAL A 223 7.82 21.59 -0.69
CA VAL A 223 6.58 21.02 -0.11
C VAL A 223 5.92 21.98 0.87
N ARG A 224 6.73 22.72 1.63
CA ARG A 224 6.22 23.72 2.59
C ARG A 224 5.60 24.90 1.88
N VAL A 225 6.22 25.37 0.79
CA VAL A 225 5.68 26.42 -0.07
C VAL A 225 4.36 25.99 -0.73
N ALA A 226 4.24 24.71 -1.10
CA ALA A 226 2.99 24.12 -1.59
C ALA A 226 1.89 23.98 -0.51
N GLY A 227 2.16 24.33 0.75
CA GLY A 227 1.18 24.41 1.83
C GLY A 227 1.10 23.18 2.74
N TYR A 228 1.90 22.13 2.52
CA TYR A 228 1.87 20.94 3.39
C TYR A 228 2.83 21.07 4.58
N THR A 229 2.27 21.22 5.77
CA THR A 229 3.00 21.54 7.01
C THR A 229 3.20 20.35 7.94
N ALA A 230 2.48 19.25 7.76
CA ALA A 230 2.64 18.05 8.58
C ALA A 230 3.99 17.35 8.29
N ASN A 231 4.46 16.60 9.28
CA ASN A 231 5.71 15.83 9.21
C ASN A 231 5.48 14.33 9.06
N GLU A 232 4.24 13.88 8.97
CA GLU A 232 3.94 12.47 8.67
C GLU A 232 4.22 12.16 7.20
N PRO A 233 4.73 10.97 6.87
CA PRO A 233 4.81 10.51 5.49
C PRO A 233 3.43 10.48 4.82
N LEU A 234 3.25 11.22 3.73
CA LEU A 234 1.97 11.27 3.02
C LEU A 234 1.91 10.21 1.91
N PHE A 235 1.44 9.03 2.28
CA PHE A 235 1.19 7.92 1.36
C PHE A 235 -0.28 7.53 1.37
N TYR A 236 -0.72 7.02 0.23
CA TYR A 236 -2.00 6.37 0.05
C TYR A 236 -1.77 4.93 -0.39
N GLY A 237 -2.72 4.05 -0.08
CA GLY A 237 -2.61 2.66 -0.47
C GLY A 237 -3.94 2.00 -0.77
N VAL A 238 -3.88 0.99 -1.63
CA VAL A 238 -4.95 0.00 -1.82
C VAL A 238 -4.53 -1.25 -1.08
N THR A 239 -5.31 -1.64 -0.07
CA THR A 239 -5.04 -2.81 0.77
C THR A 239 -6.03 -3.92 0.44
N ILE A 240 -5.51 -5.12 0.20
CA ILE A 240 -6.28 -6.33 -0.09
C ILE A 240 -5.74 -7.42 0.83
N ASP A 241 -6.63 -8.07 1.59
CA ASP A 241 -6.28 -9.13 2.54
C ASP A 241 -5.07 -8.75 3.42
N CYS A 242 -5.15 -7.62 4.14
CA CYS A 242 -4.07 -7.08 4.98
C CYS A 242 -2.75 -6.75 4.27
N ARG A 243 -2.71 -6.72 2.93
CA ARG A 243 -1.54 -6.33 2.15
C ARG A 243 -1.82 -5.10 1.30
N THR A 244 -1.05 -4.04 1.50
CA THR A 244 -1.06 -2.88 0.62
C THR A 244 -0.37 -3.24 -0.69
N VAL A 245 -1.19 -3.46 -1.73
CA VAL A 245 -0.74 -3.95 -3.05
C VAL A 245 -0.29 -2.79 -3.94
N ALA A 246 -0.90 -1.61 -3.76
CA ALA A 246 -0.54 -0.41 -4.48
C ALA A 246 -0.22 0.69 -3.48
N ILE A 247 0.93 1.34 -3.68
CA ILE A 247 1.44 2.42 -2.82
C ILE A 247 1.53 3.67 -3.68
N LEU A 248 0.88 4.75 -3.26
CA LEU A 248 0.91 6.05 -3.93
C LEU A 248 1.52 7.09 -2.98
N SER A 249 2.72 7.57 -3.30
CA SER A 249 3.35 8.66 -2.56
C SER A 249 2.93 10.01 -3.13
N ARG A 250 2.43 10.92 -2.29
CA ARG A 250 2.03 12.28 -2.73
C ARG A 250 3.21 13.18 -3.05
N TRP A 251 4.35 12.94 -2.40
CA TRP A 251 5.55 13.77 -2.55
C TRP A 251 6.69 12.95 -3.16
N CYS A 252 7.59 13.61 -3.88
CA CYS A 252 8.60 12.89 -4.65
C CYS A 252 9.68 12.25 -3.76
N MET A 253 9.86 10.93 -3.88
CA MET A 253 11.03 10.22 -3.33
C MET A 253 12.22 10.24 -4.29
N ALA A 254 11.97 10.19 -5.61
CA ALA A 254 13.01 10.07 -6.63
C ALA A 254 14.08 11.18 -6.58
N ILE A 255 13.70 12.42 -6.22
CA ILE A 255 14.67 13.51 -6.07
C ILE A 255 15.64 13.29 -4.90
N GLY A 256 15.19 12.59 -3.85
CA GLY A 256 16.03 12.20 -2.72
C GLY A 256 16.97 11.06 -3.08
N TRP A 257 16.52 10.10 -3.91
CA TRP A 257 17.35 9.00 -4.39
C TRP A 257 18.37 9.43 -5.44
N ASP A 258 18.04 10.39 -6.30
CA ASP A 258 18.96 10.96 -7.30
C ASP A 258 19.96 11.97 -6.68
N ALA A 259 19.91 12.16 -5.36
CA ALA A 259 20.76 13.07 -4.58
C ALA A 259 20.80 14.51 -5.13
N LEU A 260 19.71 14.99 -5.72
CA LEU A 260 19.65 16.36 -6.21
C LEU A 260 19.60 17.34 -5.02
N ASP A 261 20.53 18.27 -4.99
CA ASP A 261 20.61 19.34 -4.00
C ASP A 261 19.80 20.57 -4.45
N ASP A 262 18.49 20.36 -4.65
CA ASP A 262 17.53 21.43 -4.89
C ASP A 262 16.38 21.29 -3.89
N ASP A 263 16.37 22.19 -2.90
CA ASP A 263 15.38 22.22 -1.84
C ASP A 263 14.07 22.91 -2.25
N THR A 264 14.04 23.55 -3.43
CA THR A 264 12.83 24.19 -3.97
C THR A 264 11.86 23.17 -4.58
N LEU A 265 12.34 21.97 -4.90
CA LEU A 265 11.51 20.89 -5.44
C LEU A 265 10.65 20.24 -4.36
N GLN A 266 9.45 19.81 -4.77
CA GLN A 266 8.48 19.19 -3.88
C GLN A 266 8.80 17.69 -3.70
N GLY A 267 9.40 17.34 -2.56
CA GLY A 267 9.62 15.95 -2.17
C GLY A 267 10.25 15.79 -0.79
N TYR A 268 10.65 14.57 -0.49
CA TYR A 268 11.31 14.22 0.77
C TYR A 268 12.79 14.62 0.76
N SER A 269 13.37 14.79 1.95
CA SER A 269 14.82 14.87 2.13
C SER A 269 15.51 13.62 1.58
N ALA A 270 16.78 13.73 1.16
CA ALA A 270 17.52 12.58 0.62
C ALA A 270 17.60 11.41 1.61
N ASN A 271 17.87 11.71 2.88
CA ASN A 271 17.96 10.71 3.95
C ASN A 271 16.62 9.99 4.18
N ASP A 272 15.52 10.73 4.28
CA ASP A 272 14.22 10.11 4.57
C ASP A 272 13.64 9.41 3.34
N ALA A 273 13.86 9.92 2.13
CA ALA A 273 13.55 9.22 0.89
C ALA A 273 14.26 7.85 0.84
N GLN A 274 15.55 7.80 1.21
CA GLN A 274 16.31 6.55 1.28
C GLN A 274 15.68 5.55 2.27
N LYS A 275 15.42 5.99 3.50
CA LYS A 275 14.80 5.14 4.53
C LYS A 275 13.43 4.62 4.10
N LEU A 276 12.60 5.49 3.49
CA LEU A 276 11.30 5.10 2.93
C LEU A 276 11.45 4.05 1.83
N GLY A 277 12.41 4.21 0.91
CA GLY A 277 12.69 3.22 -0.14
C GLY A 277 13.11 1.86 0.42
N ILE A 278 13.97 1.84 1.45
CA ILE A 278 14.38 0.61 2.14
C ILE A 278 13.20 -0.06 2.83
N ASN A 279 12.36 0.71 3.53
CA ASN A 279 11.19 0.15 4.18
C ASN A 279 10.17 -0.41 3.19
N ILE A 280 9.89 0.30 2.09
CA ILE A 280 8.96 -0.18 1.06
C ILE A 280 9.44 -1.51 0.48
N LEU A 281 10.74 -1.65 0.23
CA LEU A 281 11.32 -2.91 -0.22
C LEU A 281 11.12 -4.02 0.82
N ALA A 282 11.49 -3.77 2.08
CA ALA A 282 11.36 -4.74 3.17
C ALA A 282 9.91 -5.18 3.39
N TYR A 283 8.97 -4.22 3.30
CA TYR A 283 7.54 -4.47 3.36
C TYR A 283 7.09 -5.35 2.19
N ALA A 284 7.38 -4.93 0.96
CA ALA A 284 6.91 -5.61 -0.25
C ALA A 284 7.41 -7.06 -0.33
N THR A 285 8.68 -7.31 0.00
CA THR A 285 9.24 -8.67 -0.03
C THR A 285 8.66 -9.58 1.05
N SER A 286 8.52 -9.07 2.29
CA SER A 286 7.91 -9.81 3.40
C SER A 286 6.45 -10.16 3.11
N GLN A 287 5.66 -9.18 2.66
CA GLN A 287 4.25 -9.36 2.35
C GLN A 287 4.03 -10.28 1.14
N ARG A 288 4.93 -10.25 0.16
CA ARG A 288 4.90 -11.16 -0.98
C ARG A 288 5.18 -12.61 -0.57
N ALA A 289 6.21 -12.83 0.26
CA ALA A 289 6.52 -14.16 0.79
C ALA A 289 5.32 -14.73 1.56
N TRP A 290 4.67 -13.90 2.37
CA TRP A 290 3.44 -14.25 3.09
C TRP A 290 2.24 -14.51 2.16
N ALA A 291 1.99 -13.67 1.16
CA ALA A 291 0.88 -13.85 0.23
C ALA A 291 0.95 -15.20 -0.50
N LYS A 292 2.17 -15.65 -0.84
CA LYS A 292 2.38 -16.98 -1.42
C LYS A 292 1.98 -18.11 -0.48
N THR A 293 2.31 -18.01 0.81
CA THR A 293 1.95 -19.05 1.78
C THR A 293 0.44 -19.12 1.99
N VAL A 294 -0.26 -17.98 2.00
CA VAL A 294 -1.72 -17.93 2.19
C VAL A 294 -2.49 -18.43 0.98
N ALA A 295 -2.06 -18.05 -0.24
CA ALA A 295 -2.71 -18.53 -1.48
C ALA A 295 -2.71 -20.06 -1.60
N HIS A 296 -1.63 -20.72 -1.14
CA HIS A 296 -1.58 -22.19 -1.09
C HIS A 296 -2.55 -22.80 -0.07
N ALA A 297 -2.80 -22.13 1.06
CA ALA A 297 -3.70 -22.61 2.10
C ALA A 297 -5.19 -22.50 1.73
N MET A 298 -5.59 -21.46 1.00
CA MET A 298 -7.00 -21.23 0.62
C MET A 298 -7.54 -22.25 -0.40
N ASN A 299 -6.69 -22.92 -1.18
CA ASN A 299 -7.09 -23.96 -2.14
C ASN A 299 -7.65 -25.25 -1.49
N PHE A 300 -7.69 -25.35 -0.16
CA PHE A 300 -8.11 -26.55 0.58
C PHE A 300 -9.52 -26.51 1.17
N THR A 301 -10.38 -25.55 0.78
CA THR A 301 -11.75 -25.48 1.35
C THR A 301 -12.82 -25.47 0.25
N ASN A 302 -13.56 -26.57 0.18
CA ASN A 302 -14.76 -26.71 -0.63
C ASN A 302 -15.98 -26.52 0.30
N PRO A 303 -16.91 -25.59 0.05
CA PRO A 303 -18.04 -25.39 0.94
C PRO A 303 -19.21 -26.32 0.59
N ASP A 304 -19.41 -27.37 1.38
CA ASP A 304 -20.62 -28.20 1.31
C ASP A 304 -21.87 -27.45 1.83
N THR A 305 -22.94 -27.52 1.05
CA THR A 305 -24.24 -26.92 1.36
C THR A 305 -25.12 -27.88 2.16
N VAL A 306 -25.54 -27.44 3.35
CA VAL A 306 -26.59 -28.06 4.19
C VAL A 306 -27.51 -26.95 4.70
N LYS A 307 -28.83 -27.22 4.79
CA LYS A 307 -29.87 -26.27 5.19
C LYS A 307 -30.21 -26.44 6.68
N ALA A 308 -29.94 -25.42 7.50
CA ALA A 308 -30.36 -25.29 8.90
C ALA A 308 -30.63 -23.80 9.22
N GLY A 309 -31.23 -23.50 10.39
CA GLY A 309 -31.58 -22.15 10.82
C GLY A 309 -30.38 -21.18 10.81
N LYS A 310 -30.59 -19.98 10.25
CA LYS A 310 -29.51 -19.02 9.98
C LYS A 310 -29.43 -17.95 11.06
N VAL A 311 -28.45 -18.04 11.96
CA VAL A 311 -27.90 -16.83 12.61
C VAL A 311 -26.94 -16.21 11.59
N PHE A 312 -26.81 -14.90 11.51
CA PHE A 312 -25.82 -14.31 10.61
C PHE A 312 -25.05 -13.20 11.32
N VAL A 313 -23.77 -13.09 10.99
CA VAL A 313 -22.94 -11.95 11.39
C VAL A 313 -23.04 -10.91 10.30
N ALA A 314 -23.52 -9.73 10.63
CA ALA A 314 -23.53 -8.59 9.71
C ALA A 314 -22.18 -7.87 9.79
N GLN A 315 -21.34 -8.06 8.78
CA GLN A 315 -20.13 -7.25 8.60
C GLN A 315 -20.55 -5.85 8.18
N VAL A 316 -20.12 -4.87 8.98
CA VAL A 316 -20.52 -3.49 8.79
C VAL A 316 -19.70 -2.85 7.66
N ILE A 317 -20.39 -2.25 6.70
CA ILE A 317 -19.82 -1.35 5.70
C ILE A 317 -19.81 0.06 6.28
N TYR A 318 -18.62 0.67 6.37
CA TYR A 318 -18.42 2.08 6.73
C TYR A 318 -17.46 2.76 5.74
N ASP A 319 -17.34 4.09 5.81
CA ASP A 319 -16.41 4.83 4.96
C ASP A 319 -14.94 4.63 5.39
N GLY A 320 -14.34 3.52 4.95
CA GLY A 320 -12.97 3.13 5.26
C GLY A 320 -12.73 1.65 4.93
N GLU A 321 -11.67 1.05 5.50
CA GLU A 321 -11.28 -0.33 5.17
C GLU A 321 -12.05 -1.31 6.05
N TRP A 322 -13.31 -1.56 5.69
CA TRP A 322 -14.20 -2.41 6.46
C TRP A 322 -14.05 -3.92 6.16
N LYS A 323 -13.36 -4.26 5.07
CA LYS A 323 -13.14 -5.62 4.58
C LYS A 323 -11.65 -5.92 4.49
N THR A 324 -11.04 -6.12 5.65
CA THR A 324 -9.60 -6.36 5.79
C THR A 324 -9.20 -7.76 5.36
N ARG A 325 -10.11 -8.74 5.51
CA ARG A 325 -9.95 -10.14 5.13
C ARG A 325 -11.27 -10.78 4.68
N HIS A 326 -11.22 -11.62 3.64
CA HIS A 326 -12.42 -12.24 3.08
C HIS A 326 -12.89 -13.52 3.81
N ALA A 327 -12.01 -14.29 4.44
CA ALA A 327 -12.37 -15.62 4.96
C ALA A 327 -12.56 -15.66 6.49
N GLY A 328 -12.01 -14.71 7.25
CA GLY A 328 -11.80 -14.85 8.69
C GLY A 328 -13.06 -15.11 9.50
N ILE A 329 -14.11 -14.31 9.29
CA ILE A 329 -15.40 -14.55 9.94
C ILE A 329 -15.97 -15.90 9.52
N SER A 330 -15.95 -16.24 8.23
CA SER A 330 -16.47 -17.53 7.74
C SER A 330 -15.74 -18.73 8.38
N VAL A 331 -14.42 -18.65 8.55
CA VAL A 331 -13.62 -19.70 9.20
C VAL A 331 -13.93 -19.77 10.69
N LEU A 332 -13.98 -18.63 11.40
CA LEU A 332 -14.35 -18.60 12.83
C LEU A 332 -15.71 -19.28 13.07
N LEU A 333 -16.70 -18.93 12.26
CA LEU A 333 -18.04 -19.49 12.35
C LEU A 333 -18.07 -21.00 12.07
N GLN A 334 -17.27 -21.47 11.09
CA GLN A 334 -17.13 -22.89 10.83
C GLN A 334 -16.47 -23.63 12.00
N GLN A 335 -15.43 -23.06 12.62
CA GLN A 335 -14.76 -23.65 13.78
C GLN A 335 -15.68 -23.71 14.99
N PHE A 336 -16.42 -22.64 15.27
CA PHE A 336 -17.40 -22.59 16.34
C PHE A 336 -18.46 -23.70 16.20
N ASN A 337 -19.02 -23.87 14.99
CA ASN A 337 -20.02 -24.92 14.72
C ASN A 337 -19.47 -26.33 14.93
N ARG A 338 -18.21 -26.57 14.53
CA ARG A 338 -17.57 -27.89 14.69
C ARG A 338 -17.30 -28.25 16.14
N ARG A 339 -17.16 -27.27 17.05
CA ARG A 339 -16.79 -27.50 18.44
C ARG A 339 -17.95 -27.51 19.42
N THR A 340 -19.04 -26.81 19.10
CA THR A 340 -20.16 -26.60 20.02
C THR A 340 -21.36 -27.50 19.72
N ASP A 341 -21.38 -28.19 18.57
CA ASP A 341 -22.51 -28.97 18.05
C ASP A 341 -23.84 -28.19 18.01
N ILE A 342 -23.79 -26.85 18.12
CA ILE A 342 -24.97 -26.00 18.05
C ILE A 342 -25.46 -25.99 16.59
N PRO A 343 -26.73 -26.33 16.30
CA PRO A 343 -27.26 -26.47 14.94
C PRO A 343 -27.57 -25.12 14.29
N VAL A 344 -26.67 -24.16 14.42
CA VAL A 344 -26.78 -22.81 13.85
C VAL A 344 -25.84 -22.72 12.66
N LYS A 345 -26.37 -22.50 11.46
CA LYS A 345 -25.51 -22.13 10.33
C LYS A 345 -25.34 -20.63 10.31
N PHE A 346 -24.12 -20.18 10.57
CA PHE A 346 -23.80 -18.78 10.43
C PHE A 346 -23.72 -18.38 8.95
N GLY A 347 -24.45 -17.34 8.57
CA GLY A 347 -24.20 -16.59 7.35
C GLY A 347 -23.37 -15.34 7.65
N HIS A 348 -22.76 -14.74 6.62
CA HIS A 348 -22.33 -13.36 6.70
C HIS A 348 -23.21 -12.51 5.77
N GLN A 349 -23.53 -11.30 6.21
CA GLN A 349 -24.17 -10.29 5.38
C GLN A 349 -23.38 -8.99 5.49
N GLU A 350 -23.38 -8.19 4.44
CA GLU A 350 -22.72 -6.90 4.45
C GLU A 350 -23.78 -5.83 4.55
N LEU A 351 -23.77 -5.05 5.64
CA LEU A 351 -24.79 -4.04 5.92
C LEU A 351 -24.11 -2.71 6.25
N LYS A 352 -24.65 -1.62 5.72
CA LYS A 352 -24.28 -0.27 6.18
C LYS A 352 -24.95 -0.02 7.53
N LEU A 353 -24.31 0.69 8.44
CA LEU A 353 -24.94 1.11 9.70
C LEU A 353 -26.16 2.05 9.49
N SER A 354 -26.26 2.68 8.33
CA SER A 354 -27.43 3.47 7.94
C SER A 354 -28.61 2.64 7.43
N ASP A 355 -28.44 1.33 7.17
CA ASP A 355 -29.51 0.44 6.73
C ASP A 355 -30.35 -0.03 7.93
N ALA A 356 -31.68 0.03 7.83
CA ALA A 356 -32.59 -0.46 8.87
C ALA A 356 -32.47 -1.97 9.12
N LYS A 357 -31.96 -2.75 8.15
CA LYS A 357 -31.75 -4.19 8.31
C LYS A 357 -30.76 -4.55 9.40
N ILE A 358 -29.95 -3.61 9.90
CA ILE A 358 -29.09 -3.88 11.04
C ILE A 358 -29.89 -4.29 12.28
N PHE A 359 -31.16 -3.85 12.41
CA PHE A 359 -32.01 -4.21 13.54
C PHE A 359 -32.47 -5.68 13.51
N ASP A 360 -32.37 -6.34 12.36
CA ASP A 360 -32.64 -7.77 12.21
C ASP A 360 -31.38 -8.62 12.39
N ALA A 361 -30.21 -7.98 12.45
CA ALA A 361 -28.94 -8.66 12.63
C ALA A 361 -28.72 -9.00 14.12
N PRO A 362 -28.46 -10.26 14.49
CA PRO A 362 -28.16 -10.59 15.88
C PRO A 362 -26.77 -10.08 16.31
N ILE A 363 -25.84 -9.99 15.36
CA ILE A 363 -24.44 -9.63 15.60
C ILE A 363 -23.98 -8.67 14.50
N LEU A 364 -23.48 -7.50 14.90
CA LEU A 364 -22.69 -6.64 14.02
C LEU A 364 -21.19 -6.93 14.22
N TYR A 365 -20.42 -6.91 13.14
CA TYR A 365 -18.97 -7.04 13.17
C TYR A 365 -18.30 -5.84 12.47
N ILE A 366 -17.36 -5.19 13.17
CA ILE A 366 -16.55 -4.08 12.62
C ILE A 366 -15.06 -4.41 12.75
N THR A 367 -14.31 -4.19 11.67
CA THR A 367 -12.84 -4.31 11.62
C THR A 367 -12.25 -3.27 10.68
N GLY A 368 -10.94 -3.02 10.78
CA GLY A 368 -10.21 -2.11 9.89
C GLY A 368 -8.75 -1.92 10.27
N HIS A 369 -8.02 -1.19 9.42
CA HIS A 369 -6.62 -0.79 9.66
C HIS A 369 -6.47 0.71 9.93
N GLU A 370 -7.09 1.53 9.08
CA GLU A 370 -6.91 2.98 9.10
C GLU A 370 -7.99 3.68 9.95
N THR A 371 -7.84 4.99 10.12
CA THR A 371 -8.86 5.79 10.81
C THR A 371 -10.16 5.84 10.01
N PHE A 372 -11.30 5.93 10.70
CA PHE A 372 -12.61 6.04 10.09
C PHE A 372 -13.53 6.96 10.90
N GLN A 373 -14.62 7.43 10.30
CA GLN A 373 -15.62 8.25 10.96
C GLN A 373 -17.01 7.78 10.59
N LEU A 374 -17.87 7.67 11.59
CA LEU A 374 -19.29 7.38 11.37
C LEU A 374 -20.03 8.69 11.13
N SER A 375 -20.96 8.66 10.17
CA SER A 375 -21.93 9.73 9.97
C SER A 375 -22.90 9.82 11.15
N SER A 376 -23.58 10.95 11.29
CA SER A 376 -24.56 11.14 12.37
C SER A 376 -25.68 10.09 12.34
N ALA A 377 -26.11 9.66 11.15
CA ALA A 377 -27.13 8.62 11.00
C ALA A 377 -26.62 7.24 11.47
N GLU A 378 -25.38 6.88 11.12
CA GLU A 378 -24.77 5.61 11.55
C GLU A 378 -24.55 5.58 13.06
N VAL A 379 -24.15 6.71 13.66
CA VAL A 379 -24.03 6.84 15.13
C VAL A 379 -25.38 6.64 15.82
N GLN A 380 -26.45 7.26 15.31
CA GLN A 380 -27.80 7.13 15.87
C GLN A 380 -28.32 5.69 15.75
N ASN A 381 -28.20 5.09 14.58
CA ASN A 381 -28.65 3.72 14.33
C ASN A 381 -27.89 2.71 15.19
N LEU A 382 -26.56 2.84 15.31
CA LEU A 382 -25.77 1.95 16.16
C LEU A 382 -26.15 2.10 17.64
N ARG A 383 -26.40 3.33 18.11
CA ARG A 383 -26.91 3.56 19.47
C ARG A 383 -28.26 2.87 19.69
N GLU A 384 -29.19 3.03 18.76
CA GLU A 384 -30.52 2.42 18.85
C GLU A 384 -30.44 0.89 18.82
N TYR A 385 -29.61 0.33 17.93
CA TYR A 385 -29.37 -1.10 17.81
C TYR A 385 -28.88 -1.69 19.14
N LEU A 386 -27.85 -1.08 19.75
CA LEU A 386 -27.31 -1.54 21.03
C LEU A 386 -28.30 -1.35 22.19
N ASN A 387 -29.09 -0.26 22.20
CA ASN A 387 -30.13 -0.05 23.21
C ASN A 387 -31.27 -1.08 23.13
N LYS A 388 -31.53 -1.65 21.95
CA LYS A 388 -32.52 -2.71 21.73
C LYS A 388 -32.00 -4.12 22.04
N GLY A 389 -30.78 -4.25 22.57
CA GLY A 389 -30.17 -5.54 22.90
C GLY A 389 -29.36 -6.14 21.75
N GLY A 390 -29.10 -5.39 20.69
CA GLY A 390 -28.16 -5.81 19.64
C GLY A 390 -26.74 -5.92 20.19
N PHE A 391 -25.95 -6.81 19.59
CA PHE A 391 -24.55 -7.04 19.97
C PHE A 391 -23.57 -6.57 18.90
N LEU A 392 -22.48 -5.91 19.33
CA LEU A 392 -21.37 -5.48 18.47
C LEU A 392 -20.07 -6.18 18.86
N MET A 393 -19.55 -6.96 17.93
CA MET A 393 -18.19 -7.49 17.95
C MET A 393 -17.26 -6.59 17.12
N ALA A 394 -16.09 -6.25 17.64
CA ALA A 394 -15.11 -5.52 16.85
C ALA A 394 -13.66 -5.93 17.16
N GLU A 395 -12.77 -5.74 16.19
CA GLU A 395 -11.33 -5.93 16.39
C GLU A 395 -10.52 -5.00 15.50
N ALA A 396 -9.38 -4.52 16.00
CA ALA A 396 -8.42 -3.78 15.20
C ALA A 396 -7.56 -4.78 14.41
N CYS A 397 -7.87 -4.96 13.12
CA CYS A 397 -7.13 -5.90 12.28
C CYS A 397 -5.63 -5.59 12.30
N CYS A 398 -4.81 -6.65 12.41
CA CYS A 398 -3.37 -6.55 12.60
C CYS A 398 -2.92 -5.69 13.81
N GLY A 399 -3.82 -5.35 14.75
CA GLY A 399 -3.55 -4.49 15.91
C GLY A 399 -3.22 -3.04 15.55
N ARG A 400 -3.89 -2.50 14.51
CA ARG A 400 -3.65 -1.13 14.05
C ARG A 400 -4.13 -0.08 15.05
N ARG A 401 -3.23 0.82 15.42
CA ARG A 401 -3.50 1.90 16.38
C ARG A 401 -4.47 2.91 15.82
N ALA A 402 -4.34 3.29 14.54
CA ALA A 402 -5.22 4.27 13.92
C ALA A 402 -6.70 3.84 13.92
N PHE A 403 -6.97 2.57 13.63
CA PHE A 403 -8.30 2.00 13.75
C PHE A 403 -8.76 1.95 15.22
N ASN A 404 -7.89 1.54 16.14
CA ASN A 404 -8.22 1.51 17.57
C ASN A 404 -8.66 2.87 18.10
N ASP A 405 -7.89 3.91 17.81
CA ASP A 405 -8.16 5.27 18.27
C ASP A 405 -9.45 5.81 17.62
N ALA A 406 -9.73 5.43 16.37
CA ALA A 406 -10.98 5.73 15.70
C ALA A 406 -12.17 5.01 16.35
N PHE A 407 -12.07 3.70 16.59
CA PHE A 407 -13.14 2.91 17.19
C PHE A 407 -13.54 3.44 18.56
N VAL A 408 -12.56 3.74 19.43
CA VAL A 408 -12.81 4.33 20.76
C VAL A 408 -13.50 5.70 20.63
N ARG A 409 -13.02 6.55 19.71
CA ARG A 409 -13.65 7.86 19.43
C ARG A 409 -15.09 7.72 18.94
N GLU A 410 -15.35 6.84 17.99
CA GLU A 410 -16.69 6.66 17.42
C GLU A 410 -17.65 6.07 18.47
N MET A 411 -17.20 5.11 19.30
CA MET A 411 -18.00 4.59 20.41
C MET A 411 -18.31 5.65 21.47
N LYS A 412 -17.43 6.64 21.67
CA LYS A 412 -17.71 7.79 22.54
C LYS A 412 -18.78 8.72 21.95
N LYS A 413 -18.88 8.82 20.63
CA LYS A 413 -20.00 9.52 19.97
C LYS A 413 -21.31 8.72 20.13
N VAL A 414 -21.25 7.39 20.02
CA VAL A 414 -22.42 6.50 20.21
C VAL A 414 -22.92 6.59 21.65
N PHE A 415 -22.06 6.49 22.66
CA PHE A 415 -22.44 6.65 24.07
C PHE A 415 -21.51 7.63 24.81
N PRO A 416 -21.85 8.93 24.85
CA PRO A 416 -21.03 9.95 25.53
C PRO A 416 -20.79 9.68 27.01
N ASP A 417 -21.75 9.06 27.70
CA ASP A 417 -21.68 8.80 29.15
C ASP A 417 -21.14 7.41 29.50
N ARG A 418 -20.79 6.59 28.49
CA ARG A 418 -20.20 5.26 28.68
C ARG A 418 -18.76 5.24 28.17
N SER A 419 -18.02 4.21 28.56
CA SER A 419 -16.65 3.98 28.10
C SER A 419 -16.42 2.51 27.86
N LEU A 420 -15.60 2.19 26.87
CA LEU A 420 -15.01 0.86 26.72
C LEU A 420 -14.02 0.65 27.87
N SER A 421 -14.17 -0.43 28.62
CA SER A 421 -13.29 -0.79 29.74
C SER A 421 -12.75 -2.19 29.58
N LEU A 422 -11.53 -2.43 30.07
CA LEU A 422 -10.94 -3.77 30.07
C LEU A 422 -11.85 -4.75 30.83
N LEU A 423 -12.19 -5.86 30.19
CA LEU A 423 -12.96 -6.93 30.82
C LEU A 423 -12.13 -7.58 31.93
N ALA A 424 -12.75 -7.77 33.09
CA ALA A 424 -12.10 -8.44 34.21
C ALA A 424 -11.75 -9.89 33.85
N ALA A 425 -10.64 -10.41 34.38
CA ALA A 425 -10.23 -11.80 34.17
C ALA A 425 -11.27 -12.83 34.65
N SER A 426 -12.15 -12.44 35.58
CA SER A 426 -13.28 -13.23 36.07
C SER A 426 -14.56 -13.11 35.21
N SER A 427 -14.51 -12.38 34.09
CA SER A 427 -15.66 -12.22 33.20
C SER A 427 -16.16 -13.60 32.72
N PRO A 428 -17.49 -13.86 32.73
CA PRO A 428 -18.06 -15.08 32.17
C PRO A 428 -17.66 -15.34 30.72
N LEU A 429 -17.36 -14.27 29.96
CA LEU A 429 -16.85 -14.35 28.60
C LEU A 429 -15.61 -15.25 28.50
N PHE A 430 -14.74 -15.27 29.51
CA PHE A 430 -13.52 -16.08 29.48
C PHE A 430 -13.70 -17.50 30.01
N ALA A 431 -14.93 -17.91 30.35
CA ALA A 431 -15.21 -19.22 30.91
C ALA A 431 -15.80 -20.21 29.89
N LEU A 432 -16.52 -19.75 28.87
CA LEU A 432 -17.28 -20.60 27.95
C LEU A 432 -17.19 -20.13 26.48
N PRO A 433 -17.10 -21.07 25.51
CA PRO A 433 -16.91 -22.51 25.70
C PRO A 433 -15.48 -22.87 26.11
N ASN A 434 -14.53 -21.96 25.92
CA ASN A 434 -13.13 -22.15 26.29
C ASN A 434 -12.83 -21.46 27.62
N GLN A 435 -12.11 -22.13 28.52
CA GLN A 435 -11.59 -21.51 29.74
C GLN A 435 -10.28 -20.78 29.42
N ILE A 436 -10.33 -19.45 29.30
CA ILE A 436 -9.22 -18.61 28.85
C ILE A 436 -8.64 -17.85 30.05
N LYS A 437 -7.40 -18.15 30.40
CA LYS A 437 -6.62 -17.37 31.40
C LYS A 437 -5.48 -16.60 30.75
N VAL A 438 -4.89 -17.18 29.72
CA VAL A 438 -3.80 -16.63 28.93
C VAL A 438 -4.03 -16.96 27.46
N VAL A 439 -3.49 -16.13 26.59
CA VAL A 439 -3.53 -16.27 25.13
C VAL A 439 -2.13 -16.03 24.57
N GLY A 440 -1.77 -16.75 23.52
CA GLY A 440 -0.53 -16.52 22.80
C GLY A 440 -0.60 -15.24 21.96
N VAL A 441 0.56 -14.72 21.59
CA VAL A 441 0.68 -13.51 20.77
C VAL A 441 1.56 -13.74 19.55
N THR A 442 1.28 -12.98 18.50
CA THR A 442 2.12 -12.91 17.30
C THR A 442 3.55 -12.45 17.63
N PRO A 443 4.56 -12.81 16.80
CA PRO A 443 5.94 -12.35 16.99
C PRO A 443 6.07 -10.82 17.05
N GLY A 444 5.30 -10.11 16.23
CA GLY A 444 5.26 -8.64 16.22
C GLY A 444 4.81 -8.06 17.56
N LEU A 445 3.70 -8.56 18.12
CA LEU A 445 3.22 -8.13 19.43
C LEU A 445 4.19 -8.58 20.55
N SER A 446 4.75 -9.78 20.45
CA SER A 446 5.74 -10.27 21.43
C SER A 446 6.93 -9.33 21.55
N SER A 447 7.46 -8.84 20.41
CA SER A 447 8.56 -7.88 20.37
C SER A 447 8.21 -6.58 21.10
N GLN A 448 7.01 -6.04 20.90
CA GLN A 448 6.55 -4.83 21.59
C GLN A 448 6.34 -5.04 23.11
N LEU A 449 6.03 -6.27 23.51
CA LEU A 449 5.81 -6.64 24.92
C LEU A 449 7.07 -7.13 25.63
N GLY A 450 8.26 -6.87 25.07
CA GLY A 450 9.53 -7.25 25.67
C GLY A 450 9.81 -8.76 25.62
N GLY A 451 9.36 -9.45 24.57
CA GLY A 451 9.59 -10.87 24.34
C GLY A 451 8.59 -11.81 25.03
N LYS A 452 7.51 -11.28 25.61
CA LYS A 452 6.42 -12.11 26.15
C LYS A 452 5.71 -12.83 25.01
N THR A 453 5.58 -14.15 25.12
CA THR A 453 4.89 -14.98 24.13
C THR A 453 3.43 -15.24 24.47
N THR A 454 3.03 -14.95 25.72
CA THR A 454 1.64 -15.06 26.19
C THR A 454 1.28 -13.86 27.07
N ILE A 455 -0.01 -13.50 27.07
CA ILE A 455 -0.59 -12.46 27.91
C ILE A 455 -1.97 -12.88 28.44
N ALA A 456 -2.46 -12.17 29.46
CA ALA A 456 -3.88 -12.22 29.79
C ALA A 456 -4.72 -11.66 28.61
N PRO A 457 -5.94 -12.15 28.37
CA PRO A 457 -6.79 -11.63 27.31
C PRO A 457 -7.09 -10.15 27.54
N ASN A 458 -6.95 -9.35 26.48
CA ASN A 458 -7.12 -7.90 26.51
C ASN A 458 -8.30 -7.54 25.60
N LEU A 459 -9.51 -7.78 26.11
CA LEU A 459 -10.76 -7.40 25.46
C LEU A 459 -11.38 -6.24 26.23
N LEU A 460 -11.83 -5.23 25.51
CA LEU A 460 -12.61 -4.14 26.07
C LEU A 460 -14.11 -4.45 25.92
N GLY A 461 -14.88 -4.13 26.94
CA GLY A 461 -16.34 -4.29 26.97
C GLY A 461 -17.05 -2.96 27.18
N MET A 462 -18.29 -2.88 26.70
CA MET A 462 -19.24 -1.82 27.10
C MET A 462 -20.57 -2.46 27.46
N GLU A 463 -21.05 -2.16 28.66
CA GLU A 463 -22.38 -2.56 29.09
C GLU A 463 -23.43 -1.53 28.66
N VAL A 464 -24.55 -2.02 28.14
CA VAL A 464 -25.75 -1.25 27.78
C VAL A 464 -26.94 -1.95 28.43
N ASN A 465 -27.72 -1.21 29.21
CA ASN A 465 -28.90 -1.74 29.93
C ASN A 465 -28.62 -3.00 30.79
N GLY A 466 -27.42 -3.10 31.37
CA GLY A 466 -27.02 -4.24 32.21
C GLY A 466 -26.53 -5.47 31.45
N GLN A 467 -26.41 -5.40 30.12
CA GLN A 467 -25.85 -6.46 29.28
C GLN A 467 -24.54 -6.01 28.63
N LEU A 468 -23.57 -6.93 28.50
CA LEU A 468 -22.35 -6.69 27.73
C LEU A 468 -22.69 -6.67 26.24
N ALA A 469 -22.93 -5.48 25.69
CA ALA A 469 -23.45 -5.26 24.33
C ALA A 469 -22.34 -5.01 23.30
N VAL A 470 -21.15 -4.60 23.73
CA VAL A 470 -19.99 -4.40 22.85
C VAL A 470 -18.79 -5.16 23.40
N ILE A 471 -18.13 -5.94 22.55
CA ILE A 471 -16.83 -6.54 22.83
C ILE A 471 -15.86 -6.14 21.72
N TYR A 472 -14.73 -5.56 22.12
CA TYR A 472 -13.74 -5.03 21.22
C TYR A 472 -12.33 -5.51 21.58
N SER A 473 -11.56 -5.96 20.59
CA SER A 473 -10.12 -6.22 20.76
C SER A 473 -9.26 -5.14 20.09
N PRO A 474 -8.35 -4.48 20.84
CA PRO A 474 -7.34 -3.61 20.26
C PRO A 474 -6.21 -4.38 19.56
N TYR A 475 -6.11 -5.70 19.78
CA TYR A 475 -5.17 -6.56 19.09
C TYR A 475 -5.86 -7.32 17.97
N GLY A 476 -5.12 -7.60 16.89
CA GLY A 476 -5.67 -8.31 15.74
C GLY A 476 -6.11 -9.73 16.10
N MET A 477 -7.29 -10.13 15.61
CA MET A 477 -7.84 -11.49 15.80
C MET A 477 -8.07 -12.23 14.49
N CYS A 478 -8.50 -11.52 13.44
CA CYS A 478 -8.94 -12.16 12.20
C CYS A 478 -7.83 -12.92 11.47
N GLY A 479 -6.56 -12.51 11.60
CA GLY A 479 -5.42 -13.25 11.09
C GLY A 479 -5.28 -14.65 11.69
N GLY A 480 -5.62 -14.80 12.97
CA GLY A 480 -5.59 -16.08 13.67
C GLY A 480 -6.80 -16.95 13.37
N TRP A 481 -7.96 -16.36 13.09
CA TRP A 481 -9.14 -17.10 12.63
C TRP A 481 -8.87 -17.82 11.30
N GLU A 482 -8.14 -17.19 10.38
CA GLU A 482 -7.76 -17.81 9.10
C GLU A 482 -6.50 -18.69 9.18
N MET A 483 -5.83 -18.75 10.34
CA MET A 483 -4.50 -19.38 10.49
C MET A 483 -3.48 -18.84 9.48
N ALA A 484 -3.58 -17.54 9.19
CA ALA A 484 -2.86 -16.87 8.11
C ALA A 484 -2.30 -15.54 8.61
N GLN A 485 -1.54 -15.58 9.72
CA GLN A 485 -1.01 -14.41 10.40
C GLN A 485 -0.15 -13.55 9.46
N ASN A 486 -0.49 -12.26 9.38
CA ASN A 486 0.33 -11.31 8.66
C ASN A 486 1.67 -11.11 9.40
N PRO A 487 2.82 -11.05 8.71
CA PRO A 487 4.14 -10.89 9.36
C PRO A 487 4.26 -9.63 10.23
N TYR A 488 3.45 -8.60 9.94
CA TYR A 488 3.43 -7.34 10.67
C TYR A 488 2.22 -7.21 11.62
N ALA A 489 1.49 -8.30 11.88
CA ALA A 489 0.37 -8.27 12.80
C ALA A 489 0.82 -8.07 14.25
N LEU A 490 0.08 -7.22 14.96
CA LEU A 490 0.14 -7.04 16.41
C LEU A 490 -1.11 -7.65 17.02
N GLY A 491 -1.18 -8.98 16.97
CA GLY A 491 -2.38 -9.74 17.32
C GLY A 491 -2.13 -10.88 18.29
N TYR A 492 -3.22 -11.57 18.64
CA TYR A 492 -3.15 -12.88 19.26
C TYR A 492 -2.70 -13.93 18.24
N ASP A 493 -2.14 -15.04 18.72
CA ASP A 493 -1.86 -16.19 17.89
C ASP A 493 -3.15 -16.89 17.42
N ASP A 494 -3.01 -17.95 16.62
CA ASP A 494 -4.15 -18.63 15.99
C ASP A 494 -5.07 -19.26 17.03
N ALA A 495 -4.49 -19.95 18.02
CA ALA A 495 -5.24 -20.61 19.09
C ALA A 495 -5.97 -19.59 19.97
N GLY A 496 -5.28 -18.53 20.41
CA GLY A 496 -5.86 -17.46 21.22
C GLY A 496 -6.97 -16.72 20.48
N SER A 497 -6.77 -16.39 19.19
CA SER A 497 -7.77 -15.71 18.37
C SER A 497 -9.03 -16.54 18.19
N LEU A 498 -8.89 -17.84 17.89
CA LEU A 498 -10.02 -18.75 17.73
C LEU A 498 -10.77 -18.94 19.04
N SER A 499 -10.09 -19.23 20.16
CA SER A 499 -10.75 -19.42 21.45
C SER A 499 -11.48 -18.16 21.92
N LEU A 500 -10.88 -16.97 21.77
CA LEU A 500 -11.54 -15.71 22.11
C LEU A 500 -12.75 -15.45 21.20
N GLY A 501 -12.61 -15.66 19.88
CA GLY A 501 -13.71 -15.48 18.93
C GLY A 501 -14.89 -16.43 19.21
N GLU A 502 -14.62 -17.69 19.53
CA GLU A 502 -15.64 -18.67 19.90
C GLU A 502 -16.38 -18.29 21.18
N ASN A 503 -15.65 -17.78 22.18
CA ASN A 503 -16.26 -17.27 23.41
C ASN A 503 -17.13 -16.03 23.15
N MET A 504 -16.67 -15.12 22.29
CA MET A 504 -17.46 -13.95 21.88
C MET A 504 -18.75 -14.36 21.17
N LEU A 505 -18.69 -15.35 20.27
CA LEU A 505 -19.90 -15.89 19.62
C LEU A 505 -20.82 -16.57 20.63
N MET A 506 -20.29 -17.40 21.54
CA MET A 506 -21.11 -18.07 22.56
C MET A 506 -21.83 -17.08 23.47
N HIS A 507 -21.19 -15.97 23.83
CA HIS A 507 -21.80 -14.91 24.63
C HIS A 507 -23.09 -14.41 23.97
N THR A 508 -23.06 -14.15 22.66
CA THR A 508 -24.25 -13.69 21.90
C THR A 508 -25.40 -14.68 21.83
N MET A 509 -25.14 -15.96 22.07
CA MET A 509 -26.15 -17.01 22.00
C MET A 509 -26.79 -17.30 23.36
N THR A 510 -26.18 -16.82 24.44
CA THR A 510 -26.54 -17.15 25.82
C THR A 510 -27.12 -15.97 26.59
N HIS A 511 -26.98 -14.75 26.08
CA HIS A 511 -27.42 -13.49 26.68
C HIS A 511 -28.05 -12.62 25.60
#